data_AF-A0A833VNJ7-F1
#
_entry.id   AF-A0A833VNJ7-F1
#
_cell.length_a   1.000
_cell.length_b   1.000
_cell.length_c   1.000
_cell.angle_alpha   90.00
_cell.angle_beta   90.00
_cell.angle_gamma   90.00
#
_symmetry.space_group_name_H-M   'P 1'
#
loop_
_entity.id
_entity.type
_entity.pdbx_description
1 polymer ?
#
loop_
_entity_poly.entity_id
_entity_poly.type
_entity_poly.pdbx_seq_one_letter_code
_entity_poly.pdbx_strand_id
1 'polypeptide(L)'
;MRMEVSALYKLQDSVSKLESLCSSENARTDLIQKYCLDISEILSILKPVLDKIDTEISPDEKLNEEVAMLQAVVSEARELIGSWNSLMSKIYFAFQIEPLVENIHTYSVKLCQAIASLPESSATTSDTFLSIEVINIYSSVVSPFMQMMILYFA
;
A
#
# COMPACT_ATOMS: atom_id res chain seq x y z
N MET A 1 -17.82 25.76 -6.14
CA MET A 1 -17.96 24.33 -6.47
C MET A 1 -16.85 23.62 -5.71
N ARG A 2 -17.20 22.92 -4.62
CA ARG A 2 -16.20 22.32 -3.71
C ARG A 2 -15.75 21.04 -4.40
N MET A 3 -14.51 21.01 -4.89
CA MET A 3 -13.92 19.80 -5.48
C MET A 3 -13.85 18.76 -4.36
N GLU A 4 -14.79 17.82 -4.35
CA GLU A 4 -14.64 16.61 -3.56
C GLU A 4 -13.45 15.88 -4.16
N VAL A 5 -12.30 16.05 -3.54
CA VAL A 5 -11.07 15.39 -3.95
C VAL A 5 -11.34 13.89 -3.85
N SER A 6 -11.32 13.19 -4.99
CA SER A 6 -11.58 11.76 -5.06
C SER A 6 -10.59 10.99 -4.18
N ALA A 7 -11.02 9.86 -3.63
CA ALA A 7 -10.16 9.00 -2.81
C ALA A 7 -8.89 8.59 -3.59
N LEU A 8 -9.02 8.41 -4.91
CA LEU A 8 -7.92 8.10 -5.82
C LEU A 8 -6.86 9.19 -5.85
N TYR A 9 -7.26 10.47 -6.00
CA TYR A 9 -6.30 11.58 -5.97
C TYR A 9 -5.58 11.65 -4.62
N LYS A 10 -6.30 11.47 -3.51
CA LYS A 10 -5.70 11.46 -2.16
C LYS A 10 -4.71 10.31 -2.00
N LEU A 11 -5.00 9.14 -2.56
CA LEU A 11 -4.09 8.00 -2.59
C LEU A 11 -2.82 8.36 -3.37
N GLN A 12 -2.95 8.84 -4.61
CA GLN A 12 -1.80 9.24 -5.45
C GLN A 12 -0.92 10.31 -4.79
N ASP A 13 -1.54 11.32 -4.14
CA ASP A 13 -0.84 12.34 -3.37
C ASP A 13 -0.11 11.74 -2.15
N SER A 14 -0.76 10.82 -1.42
CA SER A 14 -0.16 10.13 -0.27
C SER A 14 1.04 9.26 -0.69
N VAL A 15 0.91 8.51 -1.80
CA VAL A 15 1.99 7.71 -2.40
C VAL A 15 3.16 8.61 -2.78
N SER A 16 2.91 9.71 -3.50
CA SER A 16 3.95 10.65 -3.93
C SER A 16 4.70 11.26 -2.73
N LYS A 17 3.96 11.63 -1.67
CA LYS A 17 4.55 12.14 -0.43
C LYS A 17 5.34 11.07 0.30
N LEU A 18 4.88 9.82 0.31
CA LEU A 18 5.63 8.71 0.89
C LEU A 18 6.94 8.46 0.11
N GLU A 19 6.91 8.46 -1.22
CA GLU A 19 8.12 8.31 -2.05
C GLU A 19 9.13 9.42 -1.81
N SER A 20 8.66 10.68 -1.71
CA SER A 20 9.51 11.81 -1.33
C SER A 20 10.08 11.62 0.09
N LEU A 21 9.21 11.23 1.03
CA LEU A 21 9.58 10.91 2.41
C LEU A 21 10.51 9.72 2.53
N CYS A 22 10.56 8.82 1.54
CA CYS A 22 11.46 7.68 1.43
C CYS A 22 12.71 7.95 0.57
N SER A 23 12.79 9.10 -0.11
CA SER A 23 13.97 9.49 -0.90
C SER A 23 14.90 10.48 -0.17
N SER A 24 14.38 11.26 0.80
CA SER A 24 15.21 12.20 1.57
C SER A 24 16.30 11.52 2.43
N GLU A 25 17.58 11.85 2.22
CA GLU A 25 18.75 11.23 2.91
C GLU A 25 18.82 11.46 4.43
N ASN A 26 17.97 12.31 5.01
CA ASN A 26 18.11 12.68 6.42
C ASN A 26 17.76 11.49 7.36
N ALA A 27 18.81 10.92 7.95
CA ALA A 27 18.79 10.11 9.19
C ALA A 27 17.92 8.83 9.17
N ARG A 28 17.70 8.20 8.01
CA ARG A 28 16.97 6.93 7.99
C ARG A 28 17.89 5.79 8.44
N THR A 29 17.41 5.03 9.42
CA THR A 29 18.06 3.77 9.81
C THR A 29 17.75 2.70 8.76
N ASP A 30 18.57 1.66 8.67
CA ASP A 30 18.34 0.49 7.80
C ASP A 30 16.92 -0.07 7.94
N LEU A 31 16.35 0.02 9.15
CA LEU A 31 14.98 -0.40 9.44
C LEU A 31 13.93 0.43 8.67
N ILE A 32 14.05 1.76 8.68
CA ILE A 32 13.12 2.64 7.96
C ILE A 32 13.28 2.46 6.46
N GLN A 33 14.52 2.34 6.00
CA GLN A 33 14.79 2.12 4.58
C GLN A 33 14.17 0.80 4.10
N LYS A 34 14.27 -0.28 4.89
CA LYS A 34 13.62 -1.56 4.58
C LYS A 34 12.11 -1.38 4.38
N TYR A 35 11.39 -0.82 5.35
CA TYR A 35 9.92 -0.69 5.21
C TYR A 35 9.51 0.32 4.15
N CYS A 36 10.31 1.37 3.91
CA CYS A 36 10.12 2.24 2.76
C CYS A 36 10.20 1.45 1.44
N LEU A 37 11.21 0.60 1.27
CA LEU A 37 11.36 -0.24 0.07
C LEU A 37 10.19 -1.21 -0.07
N ASP A 38 9.84 -1.93 1.00
CA ASP A 38 8.74 -2.90 1.00
C ASP A 38 7.42 -2.25 0.56
N ILE A 39 7.10 -1.08 1.11
CA ILE A 39 5.87 -0.35 0.77
C ILE A 39 5.94 0.22 -0.65
N SER A 40 7.07 0.86 -1.01
CA SER A 40 7.25 1.44 -2.35
C SER A 40 7.13 0.40 -3.44
N GLU A 41 7.59 -0.83 -3.20
CA GLU A 41 7.49 -1.90 -4.18
C GLU A 41 6.05 -2.36 -4.39
N ILE A 42 5.28 -2.57 -3.32
CA ILE A 42 3.85 -2.89 -3.42
C ILE A 42 3.11 -1.80 -4.20
N LEU A 43 3.35 -0.53 -3.85
CA LEU A 43 2.70 0.61 -4.50
C LEU A 43 3.14 0.78 -5.94
N SER A 44 4.39 0.43 -6.29
CA SER A 44 4.89 0.50 -7.67
C SER A 44 4.16 -0.46 -8.60
N ILE A 45 3.81 -1.65 -8.10
CA ILE A 45 3.00 -2.64 -8.83
C ILE A 45 1.58 -2.09 -9.05
N LEU A 46 1.07 -1.32 -8.09
CA LEU A 46 -0.28 -0.79 -8.13
C LEU A 46 -0.43 0.48 -8.99
N LYS A 47 0.65 1.22 -9.27
CA LYS A 47 0.61 2.43 -10.13
C LYS A 47 -0.19 2.26 -11.43
N PRO A 48 0.08 1.26 -12.30
CA PRO A 48 -0.68 1.10 -13.54
C PRO A 48 -2.17 0.82 -13.30
N VAL A 49 -2.50 0.19 -12.17
CA VAL A 49 -3.88 -0.07 -11.76
C VAL A 49 -4.58 1.23 -11.40
N LEU A 50 -3.93 2.10 -10.62
CA LEU A 50 -4.46 3.41 -10.24
C LEU A 50 -4.65 4.34 -11.45
N ASP A 51 -3.68 4.34 -12.38
CA ASP A 51 -3.77 5.15 -13.61
C ASP A 51 -4.98 4.73 -14.45
N LYS A 52 -5.25 3.42 -14.53
CA LYS A 52 -6.41 2.90 -15.25
C LYS A 52 -7.74 3.29 -14.59
N ILE A 53 -7.78 3.35 -13.25
CA ILE A 53 -8.98 3.82 -12.54
C ILE A 53 -9.26 5.28 -12.88
N ASP A 54 -8.22 6.12 -13.00
CA ASP A 54 -8.38 7.54 -13.31
C ASP A 54 -8.87 7.80 -14.75
N THR A 55 -8.45 6.96 -15.70
CA THR A 55 -8.68 7.21 -17.14
C THR A 55 -9.84 6.43 -17.76
N GLU A 56 -10.09 5.20 -17.31
CA GLU A 56 -10.89 4.22 -18.06
C GLU A 56 -12.05 3.60 -17.26
N ILE A 57 -11.99 3.63 -15.92
CA ILE A 57 -12.95 2.90 -15.08
C ILE A 57 -13.82 3.89 -14.32
N SER A 58 -15.14 3.75 -14.45
CA SER A 58 -16.07 4.41 -13.50
C SER A 58 -16.06 3.62 -12.19
N PRO A 59 -15.56 4.17 -11.07
CA PRO A 59 -15.47 3.43 -9.83
C PRO A 59 -16.85 3.19 -9.24
N ASP A 60 -17.18 1.92 -8.99
CA ASP A 60 -18.37 1.55 -8.21
C ASP A 60 -18.13 1.77 -6.70
N GLU A 61 -19.16 1.54 -5.88
CA GLU A 61 -19.08 1.76 -4.43
C GLU A 61 -17.97 0.90 -3.79
N LYS A 62 -17.85 -0.35 -4.23
CA LYS A 62 -16.83 -1.28 -3.74
C LYS A 62 -15.42 -0.82 -4.11
N LEU A 63 -15.20 -0.40 -5.35
CA LEU A 63 -13.89 0.08 -5.81
C LEU A 63 -13.50 1.36 -5.04
N ASN A 64 -14.44 2.29 -4.85
CA ASN A 64 -14.19 3.49 -4.07
C ASN A 64 -13.85 3.19 -2.60
N GLU A 65 -14.50 2.21 -2.00
CA GLU A 65 -14.20 1.75 -0.64
C GLU A 65 -12.77 1.20 -0.55
N GLU A 66 -12.37 0.29 -1.44
CA GLU A 66 -11.01 -0.27 -1.42
C GLU A 66 -9.93 0.79 -1.68
N VAL A 67 -10.18 1.75 -2.58
CA VAL A 67 -9.28 2.90 -2.79
C VAL A 67 -9.16 3.75 -1.52
N ALA A 68 -10.28 4.03 -0.83
CA ALA A 68 -10.29 4.81 0.40
C ALA A 68 -9.57 4.10 1.54
N MET A 69 -9.76 2.79 1.69
CA MET A 69 -9.08 1.98 2.71
C MET A 69 -7.58 1.93 2.46
N LEU A 70 -7.16 1.72 1.20
CA LEU A 70 -5.75 1.79 0.82
C LEU A 70 -5.15 3.18 1.08
N GLN A 71 -5.88 4.25 0.74
CA GLN A 71 -5.46 5.62 1.01
C GLN A 71 -5.20 5.86 2.49
N ALA A 72 -6.11 5.37 3.34
CA ALA A 72 -6.00 5.55 4.79
C ALA A 72 -4.75 4.88 5.34
N VAL A 73 -4.53 3.61 5.02
CA VAL A 73 -3.36 2.86 5.52
C VAL A 73 -2.03 3.41 4.97
N VAL A 74 -1.98 3.86 3.71
CA VAL A 74 -0.77 4.49 3.14
C VAL A 74 -0.48 5.82 3.85
N SER A 75 -1.50 6.61 4.17
CA SER A 75 -1.32 7.85 4.94
C SER A 75 -0.79 7.57 6.35
N GLU A 76 -1.33 6.54 7.01
CA GLU A 76 -0.90 6.13 8.35
C GLU A 76 0.55 5.63 8.35
N ALA A 77 0.93 4.78 7.38
CA ALA A 77 2.31 4.34 7.23
C ALA A 77 3.28 5.50 6.99
N ARG A 78 2.88 6.47 6.15
CA ARG A 78 3.65 7.69 5.91
C ARG A 78 3.81 8.53 7.18
N GLU A 79 2.77 8.70 7.97
CA GLU A 79 2.83 9.44 9.24
C GLU A 79 3.75 8.74 10.25
N LEU A 80 3.64 7.42 10.37
CA LEU A 80 4.51 6.62 11.24
C LEU A 80 5.99 6.74 10.81
N ILE A 81 6.29 6.58 9.52
CA ILE A 81 7.64 6.76 8.96
C ILE A 81 8.13 8.19 9.21
N GLY A 82 7.28 9.19 8.98
CA GLY A 82 7.63 10.60 9.16
C GLY A 82 7.85 11.01 10.62
N SER A 83 7.24 10.28 11.56
CA SER A 83 7.41 10.49 13.00
C SER A 83 8.69 9.85 13.56
N TRP A 84 9.37 9.00 12.79
CA TRP A 84 10.57 8.30 13.24
C TRP A 84 11.66 9.30 13.67
N ASN A 85 12.27 9.01 14.82
CA ASN A 85 13.43 9.73 15.33
C ASN A 85 14.31 8.78 16.16
N SER A 86 15.50 9.22 16.53
CA SER A 86 16.48 8.38 17.22
C SER A 86 16.09 7.93 18.64
N LEU A 87 15.07 8.54 19.26
CA LEU A 87 14.55 8.14 20.57
C LEU A 87 13.47 7.05 20.47
N MET A 88 12.90 6.85 19.27
CA MET A 88 11.89 5.83 19.04
C MET A 88 12.51 4.43 19.11
N SER A 89 11.88 3.52 19.84
CA SER A 89 12.33 2.13 19.87
C SER A 89 12.13 1.47 18.51
N LYS A 90 13.18 0.79 18.02
CA LYS A 90 13.12 -0.01 16.77
C LYS A 90 12.06 -1.09 16.84
N ILE A 91 11.91 -1.74 18.00
CA ILE A 91 10.91 -2.80 18.22
C ILE A 91 9.50 -2.21 18.17
N TYR A 92 9.29 -1.06 18.83
CA TYR A 92 8.01 -0.39 18.79
C TYR A 92 7.65 0.04 17.36
N PHE A 93 8.60 0.61 16.63
CA PHE A 93 8.37 0.99 15.23
C PHE A 93 8.02 -0.22 14.36
N ALA A 94 8.80 -1.32 14.43
CA ALA A 94 8.52 -2.56 13.71
C ALA A 94 7.12 -3.10 14.03
N PHE A 95 6.75 -3.11 15.31
CA PHE A 95 5.44 -3.55 15.76
C PHE A 95 4.29 -2.71 15.19
N GLN A 96 4.49 -1.41 14.97
CA GLN A 96 3.47 -0.52 14.41
C GLN A 96 3.42 -0.57 12.87
N ILE A 97 4.58 -0.64 12.20
CA ILE A 97 4.63 -0.55 10.73
C ILE A 97 4.29 -1.88 10.05
N GLU A 98 4.59 -3.03 10.65
CA GLU A 98 4.34 -4.33 10.04
C GLU A 98 2.86 -4.59 9.72
N PRO A 99 1.90 -4.34 10.65
CA PRO A 99 0.48 -4.46 10.33
C PRO A 99 0.03 -3.49 9.22
N LEU A 100 0.65 -2.30 9.13
CA LEU A 100 0.33 -1.34 8.08
C LEU A 100 0.82 -1.82 6.71
N VAL A 101 2.00 -2.44 6.64
CA VAL A 101 2.52 -3.06 5.41
C VAL A 101 1.61 -4.20 4.95
N GLU A 102 1.17 -5.05 5.87
CA GLU A 102 0.22 -6.13 5.58
C GLU A 102 -1.14 -5.59 5.11
N ASN A 103 -1.65 -4.53 5.74
CA ASN A 103 -2.89 -3.90 5.31
C ASN A 103 -2.74 -3.24 3.93
N ILE A 104 -1.63 -2.55 3.65
CA ILE A 104 -1.33 -2.00 2.31
C ILE A 104 -1.36 -3.12 1.27
N HIS A 105 -0.74 -4.26 1.57
CA HIS A 105 -0.79 -5.44 0.72
C HIS A 105 -2.23 -5.93 0.52
N THR A 106 -2.95 -6.16 1.61
CA THR A 106 -4.32 -6.70 1.61
C THR A 106 -5.26 -5.83 0.77
N TYR A 107 -5.25 -4.51 0.98
CA TYR A 107 -6.10 -3.59 0.23
C TYR A 107 -5.65 -3.44 -1.22
N SER A 108 -4.35 -3.56 -1.52
CA SER A 108 -3.87 -3.62 -2.91
C SER A 108 -4.42 -4.85 -3.64
N VAL A 109 -4.44 -6.02 -3.01
CA VAL A 109 -5.04 -7.24 -3.58
C VAL A 109 -6.54 -7.06 -3.78
N LYS A 110 -7.27 -6.57 -2.76
CA LYS A 110 -8.71 -6.34 -2.86
C LYS A 110 -9.06 -5.34 -3.96
N LEU A 111 -8.26 -4.29 -4.12
CA LEU A 111 -8.43 -3.32 -5.20
C LEU A 111 -8.29 -3.98 -6.58
N CYS A 112 -7.23 -4.77 -6.79
CA CYS A 112 -7.04 -5.52 -8.03
C CYS A 112 -8.20 -6.50 -8.29
N GLN A 113 -8.69 -7.19 -7.27
CA GLN A 113 -9.84 -8.10 -7.37
C GLN A 113 -11.14 -7.36 -7.70
N ALA A 114 -11.37 -6.19 -7.11
CA ALA A 114 -12.52 -5.36 -7.41
C ALA A 114 -12.52 -4.97 -8.90
N ILE A 115 -11.37 -4.55 -9.43
CA ILE A 115 -11.21 -4.21 -10.85
C ILE A 115 -11.42 -5.41 -11.75
N ALA A 116 -10.83 -6.56 -11.42
CA ALA A 116 -10.99 -7.79 -12.20
C ALA A 116 -12.44 -8.29 -12.25
N SER A 117 -13.26 -7.91 -11.26
CA SER A 117 -14.67 -8.27 -11.18
C SER A 117 -15.58 -7.34 -12.00
N LEU A 118 -15.07 -6.24 -12.54
CA LEU A 118 -15.88 -5.27 -13.29
C LEU A 118 -16.17 -5.77 -14.72
N PRO A 119 -17.43 -5.68 -15.19
CA PRO A 119 -17.86 -6.23 -16.49
C PRO A 119 -17.22 -5.55 -17.71
N GLU A 120 -16.68 -4.32 -17.56
CA GLU A 120 -16.00 -3.58 -18.65
C GLU A 120 -14.51 -3.94 -18.81
N SER A 121 -13.94 -4.81 -17.95
CA SER A 121 -12.50 -5.16 -17.98
C SER A 121 -12.07 -6.12 -19.12
N SER A 122 -12.85 -6.22 -20.20
CA SER A 122 -12.81 -7.28 -21.23
C SER A 122 -11.49 -7.44 -22.03
N ALA A 123 -10.48 -6.61 -21.82
CA ALA A 123 -9.15 -6.74 -22.45
C ALA A 123 -7.98 -6.91 -21.45
N THR A 124 -8.19 -6.90 -20.13
CA THR A 124 -7.12 -6.62 -19.14
C THR A 124 -7.04 -7.63 -17.99
N THR A 125 -7.50 -8.86 -18.22
CA THR A 125 -7.41 -9.92 -17.20
C THR A 125 -5.97 -10.35 -16.94
N SER A 126 -5.08 -10.30 -17.94
CA SER A 126 -3.68 -10.74 -17.83
C SER A 126 -2.83 -9.84 -16.93
N ASP A 127 -2.88 -8.51 -17.10
CA ASP A 127 -2.01 -7.58 -16.35
C ASP A 127 -2.44 -7.43 -14.88
N THR A 128 -3.76 -7.47 -14.63
CA THR A 128 -4.32 -7.45 -13.27
C THR A 128 -4.00 -8.76 -12.53
N PHE A 129 -4.06 -9.90 -13.24
CA PHE A 129 -3.71 -11.21 -12.69
C PHE A 129 -2.20 -11.31 -12.38
N LEU A 130 -1.34 -10.79 -13.26
CA LEU A 130 0.10 -10.67 -12.99
C LEU A 130 0.38 -9.76 -11.78
N SER A 131 -0.35 -8.65 -11.64
CA SER A 131 -0.22 -7.77 -10.47
C SER A 131 -0.61 -8.50 -9.18
N ILE A 132 -1.70 -9.29 -9.21
CA ILE A 132 -2.13 -10.12 -8.08
C ILE A 132 -1.11 -11.23 -7.77
N GLU A 133 -0.58 -11.93 -8.78
CA GLU A 133 0.44 -12.96 -8.60
C GLU A 133 1.73 -12.40 -8.03
N VAL A 134 2.21 -11.25 -8.52
CA VAL A 134 3.42 -10.58 -8.01
C VAL A 134 3.21 -10.12 -6.57
N ILE A 135 2.06 -9.52 -6.26
CA ILE A 135 1.71 -9.13 -4.88
C ILE A 135 1.62 -10.35 -3.96
N ASN A 136 1.06 -11.48 -4.42
CA ASN A 136 0.98 -12.72 -3.66
C ASN A 136 2.35 -13.41 -3.47
N ILE A 137 3.23 -13.37 -4.46
CA ILE A 137 4.62 -13.86 -4.34
C ILE A 137 5.36 -13.07 -3.26
N TYR A 138 5.15 -11.74 -3.19
CA TYR A 138 5.70 -10.89 -2.14
C TYR A 138 5.25 -11.30 -0.72
N SER A 139 3.98 -11.69 -0.55
CA SER A 139 3.43 -12.14 0.75
C SER A 139 4.04 -13.46 1.26
N SER A 140 4.46 -14.36 0.37
CA SER A 140 5.15 -15.60 0.74
C SER A 140 6.51 -15.36 1.40
N VAL A 141 7.11 -14.19 1.17
CA VAL A 141 8.49 -13.85 1.59
C VAL A 141 8.50 -12.90 2.78
N VAL A 142 7.47 -12.08 2.98
CA VAL A 142 7.47 -10.96 3.93
C VAL A 142 6.45 -11.18 5.06
N SER A 143 6.78 -12.03 6.03
CA SER A 143 6.83 -11.62 7.45
C SER A 143 7.07 -12.83 8.38
N PRO A 144 8.34 -13.23 8.56
CA PRO A 144 8.72 -14.18 9.61
C PRO A 144 8.40 -13.67 11.02
N PHE A 145 8.31 -12.34 11.22
CA PHE A 145 8.09 -11.73 12.52
C PHE A 145 6.64 -11.87 13.00
N MET A 146 5.67 -11.75 12.09
CA MET A 146 4.25 -11.94 12.41
C MET A 146 3.94 -13.41 12.68
N GLN A 147 4.55 -14.33 11.91
CA GLN A 147 4.54 -15.77 12.22
C GLN A 147 5.15 -16.05 13.60
N MET A 148 6.23 -15.35 13.98
CA MET A 148 6.85 -15.47 15.30
C MET A 148 5.93 -14.94 16.42
N MET A 149 5.21 -13.83 16.20
CA MET A 149 4.27 -13.27 17.17
C MET A 149 3.03 -14.15 17.37
N ILE A 150 2.46 -14.72 16.30
CA ILE A 150 1.35 -15.67 16.39
C ILE A 150 1.78 -16.91 17.17
N LEU A 151 3.00 -17.42 16.97
CA LEU A 151 3.53 -18.57 17.69
C LEU A 151 3.92 -18.28 19.16
N TYR A 152 4.23 -17.03 19.51
CA TYR A 152 4.62 -16.66 20.88
C TYR A 152 3.43 -16.28 21.78
N PHE A 153 2.30 -15.88 21.18
CA PHE A 153 1.10 -15.43 21.89
C PHE A 153 -0.12 -16.37 21.74
N ALA A 154 0.01 -17.50 21.04
CA ALA A 154 -1.00 -18.57 20.95
C ALA A 154 -0.60 -19.79 21.82
#